data_AF-A0A1A2CMA4-F1
#
_entry.id   AF-A0A1A2CMA4-F1
#
_cell.length_a   1.000
_cell.length_b   1.000
_cell.length_c   1.000
_cell.angle_alpha   90.00
_cell.angle_beta   90.00
_cell.angle_gamma   90.00
#
_symmetry.space_group_name_H-M   'P 1'
#
loop_
_entity.id
_entity.type
_entity.pdbx_description
1 polymer ?
#
loop_
_entity_poly.entity_id
_entity_poly.type
_entity_poly.pdbx_seq_one_letter_code
_entity_poly.pdbx_strand_id
1 'polypeptide(L)'
;MHGKRVSGVAVRRQLSCFGDSDCERIVGTELAQPVLAVTSLGYVAAGVAVLCWAVRVRAPLAGAAGVALVAVGAGSFAYHGPQPSWAERAHDWPIVALALVYFAGLAWSARRRRWSTWATAAGVFALALAAYAAGRTGSPLCRPDSLWQYHGAWHVLSAAAAGWAARAMAPSPQHLQ
;
A
#
# COMPACT_ATOMS: atom_id res chain seq x y z
N MET A 1 -31.74 46.44 -8.01
CA MET A 1 -32.33 45.10 -8.25
C MET A 1 -31.29 44.25 -8.98
N HIS A 2 -30.70 43.28 -8.30
CA HIS A 2 -30.83 41.83 -8.58
C HIS A 2 -30.37 41.41 -10.01
N GLY A 3 -29.38 40.55 -10.23
CA GLY A 3 -28.61 39.70 -9.34
C GLY A 3 -27.48 38.95 -10.06
N LYS A 4 -26.67 38.23 -9.26
CA LYS A 4 -25.55 37.37 -9.67
C LYS A 4 -26.03 36.18 -10.51
N ARG A 5 -25.22 35.75 -11.49
CA ARG A 5 -25.02 34.31 -11.76
C ARG A 5 -23.62 34.06 -12.32
N VAL A 6 -22.79 33.47 -11.47
CA VAL A 6 -21.56 32.79 -11.84
C VAL A 6 -21.96 31.42 -12.37
N SER A 7 -21.49 31.05 -13.55
CA SER A 7 -21.55 29.68 -14.08
C SER A 7 -20.33 29.55 -14.99
N GLY A 8 -19.37 28.67 -14.76
CA GLY A 8 -19.40 27.44 -13.97
C GLY A 8 -18.84 26.30 -14.80
N VAL A 9 -17.66 26.46 -15.40
CA VAL A 9 -16.82 25.36 -15.91
C VAL A 9 -15.37 25.75 -15.68
N ALA A 10 -15.00 25.89 -14.40
CA ALA A 10 -13.59 25.74 -14.05
C ALA A 10 -13.31 24.25 -14.18
N VAL A 11 -12.76 23.85 -15.33
CA VAL A 11 -12.09 22.56 -15.52
C VAL A 11 -11.05 22.47 -14.40
N ARG A 12 -11.40 21.81 -13.29
CA ARG A 12 -10.44 21.36 -12.29
C ARG A 12 -9.62 20.26 -12.95
N ARG A 13 -8.65 20.68 -13.76
CA ARG A 13 -7.45 19.92 -14.07
C ARG A 13 -6.64 19.88 -12.77
N GLN A 14 -7.06 19.04 -11.85
CA GLN A 14 -6.29 18.71 -10.66
C GLN A 14 -5.83 17.28 -10.81
N LEU A 15 -4.54 17.13 -11.14
CA LEU A 15 -3.69 16.02 -10.71
C LEU A 15 -4.22 14.59 -11.01
N SER A 16 -4.78 14.37 -12.19
CA SER A 16 -5.27 13.06 -12.67
C SER A 16 -4.18 12.02 -12.99
N CYS A 17 -3.02 12.01 -12.33
CA CYS A 17 -1.93 11.11 -12.73
C CYS A 17 -1.94 9.74 -12.01
N PHE A 18 -2.58 9.61 -10.84
CA PHE A 18 -2.50 8.34 -10.08
C PHE A 18 -3.80 7.55 -9.99
N GLY A 19 -4.97 8.20 -10.07
CA GLY A 19 -6.26 7.51 -10.17
C GLY A 19 -6.60 6.93 -11.56
N ASP A 20 -5.73 7.13 -12.54
CA ASP A 20 -5.95 6.74 -13.95
C ASP A 20 -5.07 5.54 -14.37
N SER A 21 -4.42 4.89 -13.40
CA SER A 21 -3.44 3.81 -13.62
C SER A 21 -3.98 2.40 -13.37
N ASP A 22 -5.15 2.28 -12.75
CA ASP A 22 -5.74 0.98 -12.45
C ASP A 22 -6.39 0.38 -13.68
N CYS A 23 -5.92 -0.82 -14.04
CA CYS A 23 -6.47 -1.53 -15.19
C CYS A 23 -7.88 -2.07 -14.95
N GLU A 24 -8.21 -2.47 -13.71
CA GLU A 24 -9.51 -3.09 -13.41
C GLU A 24 -10.67 -2.13 -13.68
N ARG A 25 -11.68 -2.62 -14.40
CA ARG A 25 -12.89 -1.85 -14.72
C ARG A 25 -13.68 -1.53 -13.46
N ILE A 26 -14.24 -0.32 -13.41
CA ILE A 26 -15.20 0.08 -12.38
C ILE A 26 -16.59 -0.51 -12.71
N VAL A 27 -17.15 -1.32 -11.80
CA VAL A 27 -18.37 -2.11 -12.07
C VAL A 27 -19.53 -1.90 -11.09
N GLY A 28 -19.31 -1.28 -9.93
CA GLY A 28 -20.35 -1.17 -8.90
C GLY A 28 -20.09 -0.06 -7.87
N THR A 29 -21.05 0.13 -6.96
CA THR A 29 -21.01 1.16 -5.91
C THR A 29 -20.47 0.68 -4.57
N GLU A 30 -20.53 -0.63 -4.29
CA GLU A 30 -20.01 -1.22 -3.06
C GLU A 30 -18.54 -1.65 -3.21
N LEU A 31 -18.23 -2.31 -4.32
CA LEU A 31 -16.89 -2.66 -4.75
C LEU A 31 -16.71 -2.18 -6.19
N ALA A 32 -16.14 -0.98 -6.35
CA ALA A 32 -15.88 -0.38 -7.65
C ALA A 32 -14.94 -1.27 -8.47
N GLN A 33 -13.85 -1.74 -7.87
CA GLN A 33 -12.81 -2.60 -8.44
C GLN A 33 -12.62 -3.83 -7.53
N PRO A 34 -13.46 -4.87 -7.69
CA PRO A 34 -13.53 -6.00 -6.75
C PRO A 34 -12.20 -6.72 -6.52
N VAL A 35 -11.39 -6.97 -7.56
CA VAL A 35 -10.12 -7.70 -7.43
C VAL A 35 -9.11 -6.85 -6.66
N LEU A 36 -8.97 -5.57 -7.00
CA LEU A 36 -8.06 -4.66 -6.31
C LEU A 36 -8.49 -4.47 -4.85
N ALA A 37 -9.78 -4.26 -4.58
CA ALA A 37 -10.30 -4.15 -3.22
C ALA A 37 -10.00 -5.41 -2.38
N VAL A 38 -10.32 -6.60 -2.90
CA VAL A 38 -10.06 -7.86 -2.17
C VAL A 38 -8.57 -8.09 -1.93
N THR A 39 -7.73 -7.82 -2.94
CA THR A 39 -6.27 -8.01 -2.79
C THR A 39 -5.64 -7.01 -1.82
N SER A 40 -6.23 -5.82 -1.60
CA SER A 40 -5.81 -4.89 -0.55
C SER A 40 -5.87 -5.49 0.87
N LEU A 41 -6.72 -6.50 1.09
CA LEU A 41 -6.77 -7.22 2.37
C LEU A 41 -5.46 -7.99 2.65
N GLY A 42 -4.63 -8.23 1.64
CA GLY A 42 -3.27 -8.76 1.82
C GLY A 42 -2.39 -7.86 2.70
N TYR A 43 -2.51 -6.54 2.58
CA TYR A 43 -1.84 -5.60 3.47
C TYR A 43 -2.36 -5.69 4.90
N VAL A 44 -3.69 -5.82 5.08
CA VAL A 44 -4.31 -5.97 6.41
C VAL A 44 -3.80 -7.25 7.08
N ALA A 45 -3.81 -8.37 6.36
CA ALA A 45 -3.33 -9.66 6.87
C ALA A 45 -1.83 -9.60 7.24
N ALA A 46 -0.99 -9.04 6.36
CA ALA A 46 0.43 -8.87 6.62
C ALA A 46 0.69 -7.93 7.81
N GLY A 47 -0.04 -6.82 7.90
CA GLY A 47 0.07 -5.84 8.98
C GLY A 47 -0.32 -6.41 10.33
N VAL A 48 -1.42 -7.16 10.40
CA VAL A 48 -1.84 -7.89 11.62
C VAL A 48 -0.78 -8.93 12.00
N ALA A 49 -0.26 -9.70 11.05
CA ALA A 49 0.78 -10.69 11.33
C ALA A 49 2.05 -10.04 11.89
N VAL A 50 2.50 -8.93 11.30
CA VAL A 50 3.64 -8.13 11.78
C VAL A 50 3.36 -7.57 13.17
N LEU A 51 2.18 -7.01 13.41
CA LEU A 51 1.80 -6.44 14.70
C LEU A 51 1.78 -7.50 15.81
N CYS A 52 1.13 -8.64 15.57
CA CYS A 52 1.11 -9.76 16.51
C CYS A 52 2.51 -10.28 16.82
N TRP A 53 3.36 -10.41 15.79
CA TRP A 53 4.76 -10.81 15.98
C TRP A 53 5.55 -9.75 16.77
N ALA A 54 5.43 -8.47 16.41
CA ALA A 54 6.13 -7.36 17.02
C ALA A 54 5.79 -7.20 18.52
N VAL A 55 4.54 -7.42 18.90
CA VAL A 55 4.11 -7.46 20.30
C VAL A 55 4.83 -8.58 21.06
N ARG A 56 4.90 -9.79 20.48
CA ARG A 56 5.58 -10.94 21.11
C ARG A 56 7.07 -10.70 21.34
N VAL A 57 7.74 -10.01 20.41
CA VAL A 57 9.19 -9.74 20.49
C VAL A 57 9.52 -8.34 21.03
N ARG A 58 8.53 -7.59 21.53
CA ARG A 58 8.67 -6.22 22.05
C ARG A 58 9.42 -5.29 21.10
N ALA A 59 9.03 -5.31 19.83
CA ALA A 59 9.63 -4.50 18.76
C ALA A 59 8.71 -3.32 18.36
N PRO A 60 8.72 -2.18 19.07
CA PRO A 60 7.76 -1.09 18.83
C PRO A 60 7.84 -0.52 17.41
N LEU A 61 9.03 -0.44 16.81
CA LEU A 61 9.20 0.07 15.45
C LEU A 61 8.61 -0.88 14.39
N ALA A 62 8.75 -2.20 14.59
CA ALA A 62 8.04 -3.18 13.78
C ALA A 62 6.53 -3.14 14.02
N GLY A 63 6.09 -2.87 15.25
CA GLY A 63 4.68 -2.67 15.58
C GLY A 63 4.06 -1.48 14.83
N ALA A 64 4.78 -0.35 14.80
CA ALA A 64 4.38 0.82 14.01
C ALA A 64 4.26 0.49 12.51
N ALA A 65 5.19 -0.32 11.98
CA ALA A 65 5.11 -0.81 10.61
C ALA A 65 3.86 -1.67 10.36
N GLY A 66 3.52 -2.57 11.30
CA GLY A 66 2.31 -3.37 11.24
C GLY A 66 1.03 -2.52 11.22
N VAL A 67 0.94 -1.52 12.10
CA VAL A 67 -0.19 -0.56 12.13
C VAL A 67 -0.31 0.22 10.83
N ALA A 68 0.81 0.77 10.33
CA ALA A 68 0.82 1.50 9.07
C ALA A 68 0.39 0.60 7.90
N LEU A 69 0.80 -0.67 7.88
CA LEU A 69 0.43 -1.62 6.84
C LEU A 69 -1.06 -1.99 6.88
N VAL A 70 -1.64 -2.15 8.09
CA VAL A 70 -3.10 -2.30 8.24
C VAL A 70 -3.84 -1.06 7.72
N ALA A 71 -3.35 0.13 8.03
CA ALA A 71 -3.93 1.39 7.56
C ALA A 71 -3.86 1.51 6.03
N VAL A 72 -2.75 1.11 5.40
CA VAL A 72 -2.63 1.03 3.93
C VAL A 72 -3.67 0.08 3.35
N GLY A 73 -3.81 -1.12 3.92
CA GLY A 73 -4.80 -2.09 3.46
C GLY A 73 -6.24 -1.61 3.57
N ALA A 74 -6.60 -1.00 4.70
CA ALA A 74 -7.94 -0.44 4.91
C ALA A 74 -8.21 0.76 3.98
N GLY A 75 -7.23 1.65 3.82
CA GLY A 75 -7.31 2.79 2.91
C GLY A 75 -7.45 2.37 1.45
N SER A 76 -6.66 1.39 1.01
CA SER A 76 -6.70 0.81 -0.33
C SER A 76 -8.00 0.05 -0.59
N PHE A 77 -8.52 -0.70 0.39
CA PHE A 77 -9.86 -1.29 0.27
C PHE A 77 -10.94 -0.22 0.10
N ALA A 78 -10.89 0.88 0.86
CA ALA A 78 -11.84 1.97 0.72
C ALA A 78 -11.74 2.67 -0.66
N TYR A 79 -10.53 2.76 -1.21
CA TYR A 79 -10.23 3.40 -2.50
C TYR A 79 -10.64 2.56 -3.71
N HIS A 80 -10.44 1.25 -3.68
CA HIS A 80 -10.88 0.37 -4.77
C HIS A 80 -12.29 -0.17 -4.56
N GLY A 81 -12.81 -0.15 -3.33
CA GLY A 81 -14.12 -0.67 -2.98
C GLY A 81 -15.21 0.42 -3.04
N PRO A 82 -15.67 0.95 -1.89
CA PRO A 82 -16.83 1.85 -1.82
C PRO A 82 -16.58 3.29 -2.29
N GLN A 83 -15.32 3.69 -2.49
CA GLN A 83 -14.93 5.01 -3.04
C GLN A 83 -15.62 6.23 -2.38
N PRO A 84 -15.63 6.36 -1.04
CA PRO A 84 -16.16 7.57 -0.40
C PRO A 84 -15.33 8.81 -0.78
N SER A 85 -15.88 10.01 -0.54
CA SER A 85 -15.23 11.29 -0.89
C SER A 85 -13.87 11.55 -0.23
N TRP A 86 -13.49 10.75 0.76
CA TRP A 86 -12.20 10.80 1.47
C TRP A 86 -11.26 9.66 1.07
N ALA A 87 -11.66 8.76 0.17
CA ALA A 87 -10.94 7.54 -0.18
C ALA A 87 -9.49 7.79 -0.61
N GLU A 88 -9.26 8.75 -1.49
CA GLU A 88 -7.92 9.15 -1.96
C GLU A 88 -6.99 9.51 -0.78
N ARG A 89 -7.48 10.33 0.15
CA ARG A 89 -6.72 10.70 1.34
C ARG A 89 -6.46 9.51 2.26
N ALA A 90 -7.45 8.63 2.43
CA ALA A 90 -7.30 7.42 3.23
C ALA A 90 -6.35 6.41 2.60
N HIS A 91 -6.18 6.43 1.28
CA HIS A 91 -5.21 5.62 0.56
C HIS A 91 -3.78 6.17 0.67
N ASP A 92 -3.59 7.46 0.37
CA ASP A 92 -2.25 8.02 0.19
C ASP A 92 -1.52 8.30 1.51
N TRP A 93 -2.22 8.81 2.53
CA TRP A 93 -1.58 9.18 3.79
C TRP A 93 -0.96 7.99 4.54
N PRO A 94 -1.63 6.82 4.64
CA PRO A 94 -1.00 5.63 5.19
C PRO A 94 0.22 5.15 4.42
N ILE A 95 0.26 5.31 3.09
CA ILE A 95 1.44 4.96 2.27
C ILE A 95 2.63 5.86 2.64
N VAL A 96 2.39 7.17 2.80
CA VAL A 96 3.41 8.13 3.28
C VAL A 96 3.89 7.74 4.68
N ALA A 97 2.97 7.43 5.60
CA ALA A 97 3.31 7.01 6.95
C ALA A 97 4.14 5.71 6.96
N LEU A 98 3.77 4.72 6.14
CA LEU A 98 4.51 3.48 5.96
C LEU A 98 5.94 3.79 5.45
N ALA A 99 6.09 4.62 4.42
CA ALA A 99 7.39 5.00 3.90
C ALA A 99 8.29 5.65 4.98
N LEU A 100 7.73 6.54 5.80
CA LEU A 100 8.46 7.17 6.91
C LEU A 100 8.91 6.15 7.98
N VAL A 101 8.05 5.20 8.33
CA VAL A 101 8.39 4.12 9.29
C VAL A 101 9.52 3.26 8.74
N TYR A 102 9.47 2.86 7.46
CA TYR A 102 10.51 2.03 6.86
C TYR A 102 11.82 2.79 6.66
N PHE A 103 11.78 4.08 6.38
CA PHE A 103 12.97 4.94 6.39
C PHE A 103 13.62 4.98 7.77
N ALA A 104 12.83 5.20 8.83
CA ALA A 104 13.31 5.15 10.20
C ALA A 104 13.86 3.75 10.56
N GLY A 105 13.19 2.68 10.12
CA GLY A 105 13.63 1.30 10.26
C GLY A 105 14.98 1.01 9.61
N LEU A 106 15.18 1.49 8.38
CA LEU A 106 16.43 1.35 7.66
C LEU A 106 17.55 2.10 8.37
N ALA A 107 17.32 3.36 8.76
CA ALA A 107 18.29 4.17 9.50
C ALA A 107 18.66 3.53 10.85
N TRP A 108 17.67 3.03 11.60
CA TRP A 108 17.87 2.37 12.88
C TRP A 108 18.63 1.04 12.77
N SER A 109 18.36 0.26 11.73
CA SER A 109 18.96 -1.07 11.53
C SER A 109 20.26 -1.05 10.73
N ALA A 110 20.65 0.06 10.10
CA ALA A 110 21.87 0.21 9.32
C ALA A 110 23.13 -0.20 10.09
N ARG A 111 23.23 0.19 11.37
CA ARG A 111 24.36 -0.17 12.24
C ARG A 111 24.35 -1.63 12.70
N ARG A 112 23.23 -2.34 12.55
CA ARG A 112 23.03 -3.73 13.02
C ARG A 112 23.29 -4.78 11.94
N ARG A 113 23.87 -4.39 10.79
CA ARG A 113 24.20 -5.27 9.64
C ARG A 113 23.05 -6.17 9.16
N ARG A 114 21.81 -5.69 9.22
CA ARG A 114 20.60 -6.41 8.71
C ARG A 114 20.39 -6.28 7.19
N TRP A 115 21.47 -6.07 6.43
CA TRP A 115 21.39 -5.74 5.00
C TRP A 115 20.75 -6.85 4.16
N SER A 116 20.99 -8.11 4.48
CA SER A 116 20.37 -9.24 3.75
C SER A 116 18.84 -9.21 3.82
N THR A 117 18.26 -8.88 4.99
CA THR A 117 16.80 -8.75 5.15
C THR A 117 16.24 -7.63 4.27
N TRP A 118 16.92 -6.48 4.25
CA TRP A 118 16.54 -5.35 3.38
C TRP A 118 16.69 -5.67 1.90
N ALA A 119 17.77 -6.34 1.50
CA ALA A 119 18.02 -6.74 0.12
C ALA A 119 16.94 -7.71 -0.40
N THR A 120 16.55 -8.71 0.41
CA THR A 120 15.44 -9.61 0.07
C THR A 120 14.13 -8.82 -0.09
N ALA A 121 13.80 -7.94 0.86
CA ALA A 121 12.59 -7.12 0.77
C ALA A 121 12.60 -6.21 -0.47
N ALA A 122 13.74 -5.58 -0.77
CA ALA A 122 13.90 -4.74 -1.95
C ALA A 122 13.75 -5.53 -3.25
N GLY A 123 14.28 -6.75 -3.33
CA GLY A 123 14.09 -7.64 -4.47
C GLY A 123 12.63 -8.00 -4.70
N VAL A 124 11.89 -8.36 -3.65
CA VAL A 124 10.44 -8.64 -3.74
C VAL A 124 9.66 -7.37 -4.12
N PHE A 125 10.01 -6.21 -3.56
CA PHE A 125 9.38 -4.94 -3.91
C PHE A 125 9.66 -4.52 -5.35
N ALA A 126 10.85 -4.80 -5.88
CA ALA A 126 11.15 -4.56 -7.30
C ALA A 126 10.26 -5.41 -8.22
N LEU A 127 9.98 -6.67 -7.86
CA LEU A 127 9.01 -7.50 -8.58
C LEU A 127 7.59 -6.93 -8.49
N ALA A 128 7.22 -6.38 -7.32
CA ALA A 128 5.95 -5.67 -7.17
C ALA A 128 5.88 -4.51 -8.17
N LEU A 129 6.87 -3.61 -8.17
CA LEU A 129 6.92 -2.45 -9.06
C LEU A 129 6.84 -2.86 -10.53
N ALA A 130 7.53 -3.96 -10.90
CA ALA A 130 7.46 -4.52 -12.23
C ALA A 130 6.04 -5.01 -12.58
N ALA A 131 5.35 -5.70 -11.66
CA ALA A 131 3.96 -6.11 -11.86
C ALA A 131 3.05 -4.90 -12.07
N TYR A 132 3.11 -3.90 -11.20
CA TYR A 132 2.34 -2.66 -11.33
C TYR A 132 2.59 -1.98 -12.70
N ALA A 133 3.87 -1.78 -13.07
CA ALA A 133 4.23 -1.17 -14.34
C ALA A 133 3.75 -1.98 -15.56
N ALA A 134 3.78 -3.30 -15.46
CA ALA A 134 3.42 -4.22 -16.54
C ALA A 134 1.92 -4.22 -16.84
N GLY A 135 1.07 -4.03 -15.83
CA GLY A 135 -0.39 -4.13 -15.99
C GLY A 135 -1.18 -2.88 -15.64
N ARG A 136 -0.55 -1.71 -15.50
CA ARG A 136 -1.25 -0.42 -15.38
C ARG A 136 -2.07 -0.08 -16.64
N THR A 137 -3.02 0.83 -16.53
CA THR A 137 -3.79 1.37 -17.66
C THR A 137 -2.89 1.81 -18.80
N GLY A 138 -3.28 1.43 -20.03
CA GLY A 138 -2.53 1.71 -21.26
C GLY A 138 -1.34 0.76 -21.52
N SER A 139 -1.04 -0.19 -20.62
CA SER A 139 -0.06 -1.23 -20.90
C SER A 139 -0.64 -2.34 -21.81
N PRO A 140 0.19 -3.04 -22.61
CA PRO A 140 -0.27 -4.15 -23.46
C PRO A 140 -0.83 -5.36 -22.69
N LEU A 141 -0.49 -5.48 -21.39
CA LEU A 141 -0.94 -6.59 -20.55
C LEU A 141 -2.17 -6.23 -19.71
N CYS A 142 -2.63 -4.97 -19.77
CA CYS A 142 -3.86 -4.58 -19.11
C CYS A 142 -5.07 -5.30 -19.73
N ARG A 143 -5.80 -6.03 -18.89
CA ARG A 143 -7.09 -6.66 -19.21
C ARG A 143 -8.13 -6.26 -18.16
N PRO A 144 -9.03 -5.32 -18.46
CA PRO A 144 -9.88 -4.68 -17.44
C PRO A 144 -10.89 -5.63 -16.78
N ASP A 145 -11.30 -6.69 -17.49
CA ASP A 145 -12.27 -7.69 -17.03
C ASP A 145 -11.62 -8.96 -16.46
N SER A 146 -10.29 -9.00 -16.34
CA SER A 146 -9.55 -10.17 -15.85
C SER A 146 -9.62 -10.29 -14.33
N LEU A 147 -9.84 -11.50 -13.80
CA LEU A 147 -9.64 -11.78 -12.37
C LEU A 147 -8.16 -11.76 -11.96
N TRP A 148 -7.26 -11.99 -12.92
CA TRP A 148 -5.82 -11.86 -12.73
C TRP A 148 -5.39 -10.44 -13.05
N GLN A 149 -5.38 -9.59 -12.01
CA GLN A 149 -4.91 -8.21 -12.07
C GLN A 149 -3.45 -8.13 -11.60
N TYR A 150 -2.59 -7.53 -12.44
CA TYR A 150 -1.21 -7.23 -12.06
C TYR A 150 -1.11 -6.24 -10.89
N HIS A 151 -2.07 -5.31 -10.76
CA HIS A 151 -2.17 -4.45 -9.58
C HIS A 151 -2.48 -5.28 -8.32
N GLY A 152 -3.31 -6.32 -8.44
CA GLY A 152 -3.52 -7.29 -7.35
C GLY A 152 -2.22 -8.02 -6.96
N ALA A 153 -1.37 -8.38 -7.93
CA ALA A 153 -0.04 -8.94 -7.65
C ALA A 153 0.88 -7.91 -6.96
N TRP A 154 0.81 -6.63 -7.35
CA TRP A 154 1.48 -5.53 -6.65
C TRP A 154 1.09 -5.47 -5.17
N HIS A 155 -0.21 -5.56 -4.84
CA HIS A 155 -0.68 -5.58 -3.46
C HIS A 155 -0.01 -6.70 -2.65
N VAL A 156 -0.07 -7.93 -3.15
CA VAL A 156 0.47 -9.11 -2.45
C VAL A 156 1.99 -9.03 -2.30
N LEU A 157 2.72 -8.69 -3.36
CA LEU A 157 4.18 -8.64 -3.35
C LEU A 157 4.72 -7.51 -2.47
N SER A 158 4.12 -6.32 -2.53
CA SER A 158 4.55 -5.20 -1.68
C SER A 158 4.17 -5.41 -0.21
N ALA A 159 3.02 -6.04 0.09
CA ALA A 159 2.67 -6.47 1.45
C ALA A 159 3.69 -7.47 2.01
N ALA A 160 4.08 -8.46 1.20
CA ALA A 160 5.09 -9.45 1.59
C ALA A 160 6.48 -8.81 1.80
N ALA A 161 6.89 -7.91 0.90
CA ALA A 161 8.14 -7.16 1.04
C ALA A 161 8.17 -6.34 2.33
N ALA A 162 7.09 -5.59 2.60
CA ALA A 162 6.93 -4.82 3.82
C ALA A 162 7.01 -5.74 5.05
N GLY A 163 6.21 -6.80 5.10
CA GLY A 163 6.20 -7.75 6.20
C GLY A 163 7.58 -8.38 6.47
N TRP A 164 8.33 -8.70 5.41
CA TRP A 164 9.69 -9.21 5.53
C TRP A 164 10.67 -8.18 6.09
N ALA A 165 10.66 -6.96 5.54
CA ALA A 165 11.55 -5.88 6.01
C ALA A 165 11.28 -5.48 7.47
N ALA A 166 10.06 -5.66 7.97
CA ALA A 166 9.75 -5.44 9.40
C ALA A 166 10.61 -6.29 10.34
N ARG A 167 11.13 -7.44 9.88
CA ARG A 167 12.06 -8.28 10.65
C ARG A 167 13.39 -7.59 10.97
N ALA A 168 13.84 -6.67 10.12
CA ALA A 168 15.05 -5.88 10.34
C ALA A 168 14.89 -4.84 11.46
N MET A 169 13.64 -4.53 11.84
CA MET A 169 13.29 -3.57 12.89
C MET A 169 13.11 -4.21 14.28
N ALA A 170 13.30 -5.53 14.41
CA ALA A 170 13.31 -6.18 15.71
C ALA A 170 14.62 -5.95 16.47
N PRO A 171 14.57 -5.85 17.81
CA PRO A 171 15.76 -5.94 18.65
C PRO A 171 16.57 -7.20 18.32
N SER A 172 17.89 -7.12 18.47
CA SER A 172 18.69 -8.35 18.51
C SER A 172 18.21 -9.20 19.68
N PRO A 173 18.15 -10.54 19.56
CA PRO A 173 18.01 -11.39 20.73
C PRO A 173 19.13 -11.00 21.68
N GLN A 174 18.79 -10.36 22.79
CA GLN A 174 19.72 -10.31 23.90
C GLN A 174 19.89 -11.77 24.34
N HIS A 175 21.12 -12.20 24.58
CA HIS A 175 21.34 -13.44 25.32
C HIS A 175 20.48 -13.33 26.59
N LEU A 176 19.39 -14.09 26.64
CA LEU A 176 18.70 -14.40 27.87
C LEU A 176 19.70 -15.25 28.66
N GLN A 177 20.58 -14.58 29.40
CA GLN A 177 21.28 -15.15 30.54
C GLN A 177 20.45 -14.86 31.78
#